data_AF-A0A0C3Q1Z2-F1
#
_entry.id   AF-A0A0C3Q1Z2-F1
#
_cell.length_a   1.000
_cell.length_b   1.000
_cell.length_c   1.000
_cell.angle_alpha   90.00
_cell.angle_beta   90.00
_cell.angle_gamma   90.00
#
_symmetry.space_group_name_H-M   'P 1'
#
loop_
_entity.id
_entity.type
_entity.pdbx_description
1 polymer ?
#
loop_
_entity_poly.entity_id
_entity_poly.type
_entity_poly.pdbx_seq_one_letter_code
_entity_poly.pdbx_strand_id
1 'polypeptide(L)'
;RLQLFAWQSAARGNDVHLNANPTQGEILHRQFQDKKEKLKDTTKSSILARYGGEQYLEKAPKELLQGQTEQYVEYSRTGQVIKGLEPAKVKSKYDEDVYLGNHTSVWGSWYNKTSGQWGFACCHSTISKSYCTGQAGIEAAQASSTANMLKAPHASSSRSSPPREEQQSLVEQHLEKQARGETASSAEQRFDHSGKQRLGESDSLKLDQDKLRRAIQEEKKRKNGKKEEWEEERGERNKKRRVGAMGDSGFEVTEEEMEAYRLTKPNFEDPMANYVDSEDG
;
A
#
# COMPACT_ATOMS: atom_id res chain seq x y z
N ARG A 1 -14.51 10.92 49.25
CA ARG A 1 -13.22 10.17 49.19
C ARG A 1 -12.03 11.07 49.51
N LEU A 2 -11.86 12.21 48.83
CA LEU A 2 -10.75 13.15 49.11
C LEU A 2 -10.77 13.72 50.55
N GLN A 3 -11.96 14.03 51.09
CA GLN A 3 -12.12 14.49 52.48
C GLN A 3 -11.57 13.50 53.51
N LEU A 4 -11.81 12.19 53.32
CA LEU A 4 -11.28 11.15 54.21
C LEU A 4 -9.75 11.07 54.11
N PHE A 5 -9.18 11.25 52.92
CA PHE A 5 -7.74 11.30 52.72
C PHE A 5 -7.12 12.51 53.43
N ALA A 6 -7.76 13.68 53.36
CA ALA A 6 -7.36 14.87 54.09
C ALA A 6 -7.33 14.63 55.60
N TRP A 7 -8.40 14.08 56.18
CA TRP A 7 -8.44 13.76 57.62
C TRP A 7 -7.41 12.71 58.03
N GLN A 8 -7.21 11.67 57.23
CA GLN A 8 -6.20 10.64 57.49
C GLN A 8 -4.77 11.15 57.35
N SER A 9 -4.53 12.11 56.46
CA SER A 9 -3.22 12.75 56.30
C SER A 9 -2.95 13.69 57.46
N ALA A 10 -3.94 14.49 57.85
CA ALA A 10 -3.88 15.37 59.02
C ALA A 10 -3.61 14.59 60.30
N ALA A 11 -4.29 13.45 60.50
CA ALA A 11 -4.03 12.55 61.64
C ALA A 11 -2.62 11.93 61.63
N ARG A 12 -1.99 11.83 60.45
CA ARG A 12 -0.59 11.40 60.28
C ARG A 12 0.42 12.55 60.35
N GLY A 13 -0.03 13.79 60.57
CA GLY A 13 0.80 14.98 60.64
C GLY A 13 1.09 15.67 59.30
N ASN A 14 0.46 15.23 58.20
CA ASN A 14 0.55 15.88 56.90
C ASN A 14 -0.64 16.82 56.69
N ASP A 15 -0.39 18.12 56.56
CA ASP A 15 -1.43 19.12 56.34
C ASP A 15 -1.92 19.11 54.88
N VAL A 16 -3.08 18.48 54.67
CA VAL A 16 -3.79 18.48 53.40
C VAL A 16 -5.20 18.97 53.66
N HIS A 17 -5.50 20.19 53.22
CA HIS A 17 -6.81 20.80 53.48
C HIS A 17 -7.65 20.87 52.20
N LEU A 18 -8.87 20.33 52.26
CA LEU A 18 -9.79 20.28 51.11
C LEU A 18 -10.18 21.69 50.62
N ASN A 19 -10.60 22.55 51.55
CA ASN A 19 -11.14 23.88 51.20
C ASN A 19 -10.04 24.92 50.91
N ALA A 20 -8.93 24.90 51.66
CA ALA A 20 -7.86 25.88 51.48
C ALA A 20 -7.09 25.63 50.18
N ASN A 21 -6.64 24.38 49.95
CA ASN A 21 -5.83 24.03 48.78
C ASN A 21 -6.40 22.79 48.06
N PRO A 22 -7.56 22.90 47.37
CA PRO A 22 -8.24 21.76 46.76
C PRO A 22 -7.41 21.09 45.67
N THR A 23 -6.71 21.86 44.84
CA THR A 23 -5.89 21.34 43.72
C THR A 23 -4.69 20.54 44.22
N GLN A 24 -3.97 21.05 45.21
CA GLN A 24 -2.86 20.36 45.86
C GLN A 24 -3.34 19.05 46.51
N GLY A 25 -4.47 19.10 47.23
CA GLY A 25 -5.06 17.92 47.83
C GLY A 25 -5.45 16.85 46.81
N GLU A 26 -6.02 17.26 45.68
CA GLU A 26 -6.37 16.35 44.59
C GLU A 26 -5.13 15.66 43.99
N ILE A 27 -4.08 16.43 43.70
CA ILE A 27 -2.81 15.89 43.16
C ILE A 27 -2.21 14.86 44.13
N LEU A 28 -2.13 15.20 45.42
CA LEU A 28 -1.61 14.28 46.45
C LEU A 28 -2.46 13.01 46.56
N HIS A 29 -3.78 13.13 46.44
CA HIS A 29 -4.67 11.98 46.48
C HIS A 29 -4.53 11.07 45.25
N ARG A 30 -4.32 11.63 44.05
CA ARG A 30 -4.00 10.84 42.85
C ARG A 30 -2.69 10.07 43.03
N GLN A 31 -1.64 10.76 43.45
CA GLN A 31 -0.35 10.13 43.76
C GLN A 31 -0.47 9.04 44.84
N PHE A 32 -1.33 9.25 45.84
CA PHE A 32 -1.62 8.24 46.85
C PHE A 32 -2.32 7.01 46.27
N GLN A 33 -3.27 7.19 45.33
CA GLN A 33 -3.90 6.07 44.63
C GLN A 33 -2.89 5.26 43.82
N ASP A 34 -2.05 5.93 43.03
CA ASP A 34 -1.00 5.27 42.25
C ASP A 34 -0.04 4.49 43.14
N LYS A 35 0.39 5.09 44.26
CA LYS A 35 1.24 4.42 45.25
C LYS A 35 0.52 3.25 45.92
N LYS A 36 -0.78 3.38 46.22
CA LYS A 36 -1.58 2.31 46.80
C LYS A 36 -1.74 1.14 45.84
N GLU A 37 -1.90 1.39 44.55
CA GLU A 37 -1.95 0.34 43.51
C GLU A 37 -0.60 -0.38 43.39
N LYS A 38 0.50 0.37 43.28
CA LYS A 38 1.85 -0.20 43.30
C LYS A 38 2.11 -1.04 44.54
N LEU A 39 1.74 -0.54 45.73
CA LEU A 39 1.87 -1.30 46.97
C LEU A 39 1.03 -2.58 46.94
N LYS A 40 -0.23 -2.52 46.47
CA LYS A 40 -1.04 -3.73 46.30
C LYS A 40 -0.34 -4.74 45.40
N ASP A 41 0.22 -4.32 44.28
CA ASP A 41 0.89 -5.24 43.36
C ASP A 41 2.17 -5.84 43.95
N THR A 42 2.96 -5.05 44.71
CA THR A 42 4.10 -5.59 45.48
C THR A 42 3.68 -6.56 46.59
N THR A 43 2.55 -6.30 47.26
CA THR A 43 2.02 -7.24 48.26
C THR A 43 1.50 -8.52 47.61
N LYS A 44 0.81 -8.44 46.46
CA LYS A 44 0.38 -9.62 45.70
C LYS A 44 1.58 -10.45 45.24
N SER A 45 2.60 -9.83 44.65
CA SER A 45 3.79 -10.53 44.17
C SER A 45 4.59 -11.16 45.31
N SER A 46 4.76 -10.46 46.44
CA SER A 46 5.44 -11.03 47.61
C SER A 46 4.66 -12.19 48.26
N ILE A 47 3.33 -12.13 48.27
CA ILE A 47 2.48 -13.25 48.73
C ILE A 47 2.63 -14.44 47.78
N LEU A 48 2.56 -14.21 46.46
CA LEU A 48 2.74 -15.26 45.46
C LEU A 48 4.12 -15.93 45.54
N ALA A 49 5.17 -15.14 45.76
CA ALA A 49 6.52 -15.68 45.92
C ALA A 49 6.69 -16.52 47.19
N ARG A 50 5.99 -16.17 48.29
CA ARG A 50 6.08 -16.89 49.57
C ARG A 50 5.23 -18.14 49.62
N TYR A 51 4.02 -18.08 49.09
CA TYR A 51 3.03 -19.13 49.26
C TYR A 51 2.76 -19.92 47.97
N GLY A 52 3.32 -19.50 46.83
CA GLY A 52 3.00 -20.09 45.54
C GLY A 52 1.54 -19.86 45.15
N GLY A 53 1.08 -20.52 44.07
CA GLY A 53 -0.33 -20.51 43.67
C GLY A 53 -0.67 -19.68 42.43
N GLU A 54 0.32 -19.28 41.64
CA GLU A 54 0.12 -18.63 40.34
C GLU A 54 -0.78 -19.45 39.40
N GLN A 55 -0.65 -20.78 39.43
CA GLN A 55 -1.47 -21.70 38.64
C GLN A 55 -2.98 -21.61 38.94
N TYR A 56 -3.37 -21.13 40.12
CA TYR A 56 -4.78 -20.99 40.52
C TYR A 56 -5.33 -19.58 40.25
N LEU A 57 -4.49 -18.63 39.84
CA LEU A 57 -4.92 -17.27 39.45
C LEU A 57 -5.54 -17.24 38.05
N GLU A 58 -5.07 -18.11 37.16
CA GLU A 58 -5.65 -18.31 35.84
C GLU A 58 -7.01 -19.01 36.00
N LYS A 59 -8.06 -18.22 36.22
CA LYS A 59 -9.42 -18.74 36.27
C LYS A 59 -9.79 -19.26 34.88
N ALA A 60 -10.17 -20.53 34.81
CA ALA A 60 -10.85 -21.09 33.66
C ALA A 60 -12.04 -20.20 33.26
N PRO A 61 -12.41 -20.16 31.96
CA PRO A 61 -13.56 -19.39 31.51
C PRO A 61 -14.79 -19.74 32.36
N LYS A 62 -15.60 -18.72 32.69
CA LYS A 62 -16.73 -18.84 33.62
C LYS A 62 -17.67 -20.00 33.23
N GLU A 63 -17.88 -20.21 31.94
CA GLU A 63 -18.66 -21.33 31.39
C GLU A 63 -18.19 -22.70 31.93
N LEU A 64 -16.87 -22.95 31.92
CA LEU A 64 -16.29 -24.18 32.45
C LEU A 64 -16.35 -24.24 33.97
N LEU A 65 -16.19 -23.10 34.65
CA LEU A 65 -16.20 -23.04 36.11
C LEU A 65 -17.60 -23.25 36.69
N GLN A 66 -18.64 -22.70 36.05
CA GLN A 66 -20.03 -22.89 36.42
C GLN A 66 -20.59 -24.24 35.94
N GLY A 67 -19.92 -24.91 34.99
CA GLY A 67 -20.40 -26.14 34.37
C GLY A 67 -21.72 -25.96 33.60
N GLN A 68 -22.09 -24.72 33.31
CA GLN A 68 -23.29 -24.37 32.57
C GLN A 68 -22.91 -24.24 31.10
N THR A 69 -23.54 -25.05 30.25
CA THR A 69 -23.38 -24.97 28.79
C THR A 69 -24.33 -23.96 28.16
N GLU A 70 -25.30 -23.44 28.94
CA GLU A 70 -26.36 -22.56 28.47
C GLU A 70 -26.29 -21.22 29.19
N GLN A 71 -26.22 -20.14 28.41
CA GLN A 71 -26.32 -18.78 28.93
C GLN A 71 -27.80 -18.39 28.97
N TYR A 72 -28.38 -18.33 30.16
CA TYR A 72 -29.78 -17.93 30.34
C TYR A 72 -29.97 -16.45 29.98
N VAL A 73 -30.79 -16.16 28.98
CA VAL A 73 -31.09 -14.79 28.50
C VAL A 73 -32.58 -14.49 28.67
N GLU A 74 -32.91 -13.48 29.47
CA GLU A 74 -34.29 -13.01 29.63
C GLU A 74 -34.58 -11.93 28.59
N TYR A 75 -35.63 -12.13 27.78
CA TYR A 75 -36.13 -11.13 26.85
C TYR A 75 -37.35 -10.42 27.43
N SER A 76 -37.44 -9.12 27.22
CA SER A 76 -38.66 -8.35 27.44
C SER A 76 -39.74 -8.78 26.46
N ARG A 77 -41.00 -8.43 26.72
CA ARG A 77 -42.11 -8.62 25.76
C ARG A 77 -41.83 -7.95 24.40
N THR A 78 -40.97 -6.93 24.36
CA THR A 78 -40.54 -6.22 23.15
C THR A 78 -39.32 -6.87 22.46
N GLY A 79 -38.79 -7.97 23.00
CA GLY A 79 -37.63 -8.69 22.47
C GLY A 79 -36.27 -8.11 22.89
N GLN A 80 -36.22 -7.15 23.82
CA GLN A 80 -34.97 -6.60 24.34
C GLN A 80 -34.42 -7.48 25.46
N VAL A 81 -33.10 -7.70 25.47
CA VAL A 81 -32.45 -8.49 26.52
C VAL A 81 -32.43 -7.71 27.83
N ILE A 82 -33.01 -8.29 28.89
CA ILE A 82 -33.05 -7.71 30.24
C ILE A 82 -31.94 -8.29 31.11
N LYS A 83 -31.70 -9.61 31.05
CA LYS A 83 -30.69 -10.31 31.85
C LYS A 83 -29.98 -11.35 31.00
N GLY A 84 -28.74 -11.67 31.37
CA GLY A 84 -28.04 -12.86 30.86
C GLY A 84 -26.91 -12.59 29.89
N LEU A 85 -27.05 -11.59 29.02
CA LEU A 85 -25.94 -11.16 28.15
C LEU A 85 -25.17 -10.01 28.79
N GLU A 86 -23.84 -10.09 28.75
CA GLU A 86 -23.02 -8.93 29.06
C GLU A 86 -23.41 -7.80 28.09
N PRO A 87 -23.73 -6.60 28.59
CA PRO A 87 -24.17 -5.52 27.73
C PRO A 87 -23.08 -5.25 26.69
N ALA A 88 -23.45 -5.27 25.41
CA ALA A 88 -22.53 -4.91 24.35
C ALA A 88 -21.95 -3.53 24.66
N LYS A 89 -20.64 -3.36 24.45
CA LYS A 89 -19.98 -2.08 24.64
C LYS A 89 -20.73 -1.03 23.83
N VAL A 90 -21.13 0.07 24.48
CA VAL A 90 -21.90 1.13 23.85
C VAL A 90 -21.09 1.68 22.68
N LYS A 91 -21.58 1.47 21.46
CA LYS A 91 -21.01 2.05 20.23
C LYS A 91 -21.55 3.46 20.04
N SER A 92 -20.73 4.36 19.54
CA SER A 92 -21.19 5.68 19.14
C SER A 92 -22.09 5.62 17.88
N LYS A 93 -22.74 6.73 17.52
CA LYS A 93 -23.63 6.81 16.33
C LYS A 93 -22.88 6.59 15.01
N TYR A 94 -21.59 6.88 14.99
CA TYR A 94 -20.74 6.80 13.81
C TYR A 94 -19.99 5.47 13.84
N ASP A 95 -19.74 4.90 12.66
CA ASP A 95 -18.98 3.67 12.54
C ASP A 95 -17.53 3.93 13.01
N GLU A 96 -17.26 3.54 14.25
CA GLU A 96 -15.93 3.52 14.83
C GLU A 96 -15.15 2.29 14.35
N ASP A 97 -13.82 2.37 14.42
CA ASP A 97 -12.92 1.27 14.06
C ASP A 97 -13.00 0.79 12.59
N VAL A 98 -13.53 1.63 11.68
CA VAL A 98 -13.46 1.38 10.23
C VAL A 98 -12.15 1.93 9.69
N TYR A 99 -11.18 1.05 9.52
CA TYR A 99 -9.88 1.39 8.95
C TYR A 99 -9.85 1.11 7.45
N LEU A 100 -9.32 2.07 6.68
CA LEU A 100 -9.11 1.90 5.24
C LEU A 100 -7.94 0.94 5.00
N GLY A 101 -7.96 0.14 3.93
CA GLY A 101 -6.77 -0.53 3.39
C GLY A 101 -5.96 -1.43 4.36
N ASN A 102 -6.62 -2.13 5.29
CA ASN A 102 -5.97 -2.97 6.32
C ASN A 102 -4.99 -2.19 7.24
N HIS A 103 -5.22 -0.90 7.42
CA HIS A 103 -4.54 -0.12 8.46
C HIS A 103 -5.15 -0.42 9.84
N THR A 104 -4.41 -0.19 10.92
CA THR A 104 -4.91 -0.32 12.31
C THR A 104 -5.21 1.04 12.95
N SER A 105 -5.13 2.11 12.17
CA SER A 105 -5.33 3.48 12.62
C SER A 105 -6.02 4.30 11.54
N VAL A 106 -6.74 5.34 11.94
CA VAL A 106 -7.44 6.23 11.01
C VAL A 106 -6.45 7.17 10.32
N TRP A 107 -6.77 7.60 9.12
CA TRP A 107 -6.00 8.61 8.38
C TRP A 107 -5.92 9.93 9.19
N GLY A 108 -4.72 10.50 9.30
CA GLY A 108 -4.48 11.71 10.10
C GLY A 108 -4.16 11.45 11.58
N SER A 109 -4.07 10.18 11.98
CA SER A 109 -3.59 9.79 13.31
C SER A 109 -2.10 10.08 13.53
N TRP A 110 -1.34 10.35 12.46
CA TRP A 110 0.07 10.70 12.53
C TRP A 110 0.40 11.94 11.69
N TYR A 111 1.34 12.74 12.19
CA TYR A 111 1.83 13.93 11.53
C TYR A 111 3.36 13.92 11.46
N ASN A 112 3.90 14.02 10.24
CA ASN A 112 5.33 14.15 10.03
C ASN A 112 5.76 15.61 10.17
N LYS A 113 6.53 15.93 11.21
CA LYS A 113 7.03 17.30 11.44
C LYS A 113 8.02 17.77 10.37
N THR A 114 8.74 16.85 9.71
CA THR A 114 9.77 17.17 8.73
C THR A 114 9.18 17.41 7.34
N SER A 115 8.21 16.60 6.92
CA SER A 115 7.54 16.77 5.63
C SER A 115 6.27 17.63 5.69
N GLY A 116 5.75 17.91 6.90
CA GLY A 116 4.52 18.65 7.11
C GLY A 116 3.25 17.92 6.67
N GLN A 117 3.33 16.60 6.47
CA GLN A 117 2.24 15.78 5.92
C GLN A 117 1.57 14.94 7.01
N TRP A 118 0.28 14.70 6.80
CA TRP A 118 -0.54 13.79 7.60
C TRP A 118 -0.47 12.38 7.02
N GLY A 119 -0.56 11.38 7.90
CA GLY A 119 -0.55 9.98 7.52
C GLY A 119 -1.21 9.08 8.57
N PHE A 120 -1.03 7.77 8.38
CA PHE A 120 -1.48 6.75 9.33
C PHE A 120 -0.45 6.49 10.43
N ALA A 121 -0.87 6.32 11.68
CA ALA A 121 0.04 6.01 12.80
C ALA A 121 0.65 4.60 12.73
N CYS A 122 -0.05 3.64 12.13
CA CYS A 122 0.43 2.27 12.04
C CYS A 122 1.62 2.05 11.10
N CYS A 123 1.62 2.78 9.98
CA CYS A 123 2.53 2.54 8.85
C CYS A 123 3.28 3.82 8.41
N HIS A 124 2.96 4.99 8.97
CA HIS A 124 3.44 6.32 8.57
C HIS A 124 3.27 6.65 7.07
N SER A 125 2.40 5.92 6.37
CA SER A 125 2.03 6.21 4.99
C SER A 125 1.32 7.56 4.92
N THR A 126 1.77 8.41 3.98
CA THR A 126 1.16 9.69 3.61
C THR A 126 0.26 9.57 2.38
N ILE A 127 -0.20 8.35 2.05
CA ILE A 127 -1.24 8.12 1.03
C ILE A 127 -2.46 7.48 1.69
N SER A 128 -3.64 8.11 1.56
CA SER A 128 -4.87 7.72 2.27
C SER A 128 -5.47 6.38 1.81
N LYS A 129 -5.31 6.01 0.55
CA LYS A 129 -5.88 4.77 -0.01
C LYS A 129 -4.84 3.67 -0.26
N SER A 130 -3.62 3.81 0.28
CA SER A 130 -2.62 2.75 0.16
C SER A 130 -2.90 1.62 1.15
N TYR A 131 -2.44 0.41 0.84
CA TYR A 131 -2.45 -0.69 1.80
C TYR A 131 -1.39 -0.49 2.89
N CYS A 132 -1.64 -0.98 4.09
CA CYS A 132 -0.68 -0.85 5.19
C CYS A 132 0.58 -1.66 4.93
N THR A 133 1.73 -1.02 5.12
CA THR A 133 3.08 -1.59 4.97
C THR A 133 3.66 -2.14 6.28
N GLY A 134 2.86 -2.23 7.34
CA GLY A 134 3.27 -2.57 8.70
C GLY A 134 4.40 -1.69 9.28
N GLN A 135 5.12 -2.27 10.24
CA GLN A 135 6.33 -1.68 10.83
C GLN A 135 7.47 -1.52 9.80
N ALA A 136 7.52 -2.39 8.78
CA ALA A 136 8.51 -2.30 7.71
C ALA A 136 8.44 -0.96 6.95
N GLY A 137 7.24 -0.38 6.80
CA GLY A 137 7.07 0.95 6.22
C GLY A 137 7.73 2.06 7.05
N ILE A 138 7.68 1.94 8.38
CA ILE A 138 8.29 2.92 9.30
C ILE A 138 9.81 2.80 9.25
N GLU A 139 10.34 1.58 9.30
CA GLU A 139 11.78 1.32 9.23
C GLU A 139 12.36 1.79 7.90
N ALA A 140 11.68 1.49 6.78
CA ALA A 140 12.08 1.97 5.45
C ALA A 140 12.06 3.50 5.38
N ALA A 141 11.01 4.16 5.90
CA ALA A 141 10.91 5.61 5.92
C ALA A 141 11.97 6.27 6.83
N GLN A 142 12.32 5.62 7.95
CA GLN A 142 13.41 6.05 8.82
C GLN A 142 14.77 5.86 8.14
N ALA A 143 15.01 4.72 7.48
CA ALA A 143 16.23 4.45 6.73
C ALA A 143 16.42 5.42 5.56
N SER A 144 15.35 5.73 4.83
CA SER A 144 15.35 6.71 3.74
C SER A 144 15.31 8.16 4.22
N SER A 145 15.16 8.40 5.52
CA SER A 145 15.11 9.77 6.05
C SER A 145 16.44 10.48 5.81
N THR A 146 16.38 11.77 5.52
CA THR A 146 17.56 12.59 5.26
C THR A 146 18.57 12.54 6.41
N ALA A 147 18.10 12.43 7.65
CA ALA A 147 18.95 12.27 8.83
C ALA A 147 19.75 10.96 8.82
N ASN A 148 19.15 9.84 8.40
CA ASN A 148 19.86 8.58 8.29
C ASN A 148 20.79 8.54 7.09
N MET A 149 20.42 9.14 5.96
CA MET A 149 21.33 9.31 4.81
C MET A 149 22.55 10.16 5.17
N LEU A 150 22.39 11.21 5.99
CA LEU A 150 23.50 12.06 6.45
C LEU A 150 24.37 11.38 7.52
N LYS A 151 23.82 10.40 8.25
CA LYS A 151 24.49 9.71 9.37
C LYS A 151 25.19 8.42 8.94
N ALA A 152 24.86 7.87 7.76
CA ALA A 152 25.63 6.80 7.16
C ALA A 152 27.08 7.29 6.96
N PRO A 153 28.10 6.60 7.51
CA PRO A 153 29.48 6.96 7.23
C PRO A 153 29.69 6.77 5.73
N HIS A 154 30.32 7.74 5.07
CA HIS A 154 30.92 7.56 3.76
C HIS A 154 31.97 6.45 3.86
N ALA A 155 31.55 5.20 3.78
CA ALA A 155 32.42 4.05 3.69
C ALA A 155 33.06 4.09 2.30
N SER A 156 34.29 4.63 2.28
CA SER A 156 35.33 4.46 1.25
C SER A 156 35.35 5.47 0.09
N SER A 157 35.78 6.70 0.40
CA SER A 157 36.70 7.43 -0.49
C SER A 157 37.82 8.04 0.35
N SER A 158 38.68 7.18 0.90
CA SER A 158 40.03 7.50 1.38
C SER A 158 40.65 6.30 2.11
N ARG A 159 41.31 5.41 1.35
CA ARG A 159 42.60 4.79 1.71
C ARG A 159 43.03 3.79 0.62
N SER A 160 44.26 4.01 0.14
CA SER A 160 45.14 3.18 -0.71
C SER A 160 44.64 2.73 -2.08
N SER A 161 45.16 3.44 -3.09
CA SER A 161 45.27 3.03 -4.49
C SER A 161 46.00 1.69 -4.66
N PRO A 162 45.48 0.73 -5.43
CA PRO A 162 46.29 -0.13 -6.30
C PRO A 162 46.64 0.65 -7.59
N PRO A 163 47.66 0.23 -8.37
CA PRO A 163 48.14 1.02 -9.50
C PRO A 163 47.03 1.20 -10.55
N ARG A 164 46.87 2.45 -10.98
CA ARG A 164 45.90 2.91 -11.96
C ARG A 164 46.28 2.31 -13.32
N GLU A 165 45.61 1.25 -13.73
CA GLU A 165 45.53 0.95 -15.17
C GLU A 165 44.75 2.11 -15.80
N GLU A 166 45.41 2.74 -16.78
CA GLU A 166 44.95 3.94 -17.45
C GLU A 166 43.60 3.67 -18.10
N GLN A 167 42.55 4.28 -17.56
CA GLN A 167 41.26 4.31 -18.23
C GLN A 167 41.42 5.19 -19.47
N GLN A 168 41.54 4.52 -20.63
CA GLN A 168 41.64 5.13 -21.94
C GLN A 168 40.57 6.21 -22.14
N SER A 169 40.97 7.35 -22.70
CA SER A 169 40.05 8.43 -23.00
C SER A 169 39.01 7.97 -24.02
N LEU A 170 37.79 8.53 -23.95
CA LEU A 170 36.68 8.21 -24.86
C LEU A 170 37.06 8.34 -26.35
N VAL A 171 38.04 9.20 -26.65
CA VAL A 171 38.58 9.40 -28.00
C VAL A 171 39.47 8.22 -28.43
N GLU A 172 40.32 7.71 -27.55
CA GLU A 172 41.15 6.53 -27.83
C GLU A 172 40.30 5.27 -28.03
N GLN A 173 39.24 5.11 -27.24
CA GLN A 173 38.30 3.99 -27.40
C GLN A 173 37.55 4.04 -28.75
N HIS A 174 37.29 5.24 -29.28
CA HIS A 174 36.61 5.40 -30.56
C HIS A 174 37.55 5.12 -31.75
N LEU A 175 38.81 5.54 -31.65
CA LEU A 175 39.84 5.24 -32.65
C LEU A 175 40.21 3.76 -32.65
N GLU A 176 40.26 3.11 -31.48
CA GLU A 176 40.53 1.67 -31.38
C GLU A 176 39.38 0.83 -31.96
N LYS A 177 38.12 1.27 -31.77
CA LYS A 177 36.94 0.65 -32.41
C LYS A 177 36.90 0.82 -33.93
N GLN A 178 37.36 1.96 -34.45
CA GLN A 178 37.52 2.16 -35.89
C GLN A 178 38.66 1.33 -36.47
N ALA A 179 39.77 1.19 -35.74
CA ALA A 179 40.92 0.36 -36.15
C ALA A 179 40.62 -1.15 -36.12
N ARG A 180 39.71 -1.61 -35.25
CA ARG A 180 39.23 -3.00 -35.20
C ARG A 180 38.25 -3.37 -36.33
N GLY A 181 37.88 -2.44 -37.20
CA GLY A 181 37.10 -2.74 -38.40
C GLY A 181 35.66 -3.21 -38.13
N GLU A 182 35.05 -2.80 -37.02
CA GLU A 182 33.66 -3.15 -36.66
C GLU A 182 32.64 -2.13 -37.19
N THR A 183 32.95 -1.43 -38.28
CA THR A 183 32.07 -0.43 -38.89
C THR A 183 31.48 -0.97 -40.20
N ALA A 184 30.63 -1.98 -40.11
CA ALA A 184 29.68 -2.33 -41.19
C ALA A 184 28.52 -3.26 -40.76
N SER A 185 28.64 -4.07 -39.70
CA SER A 185 27.62 -5.10 -39.38
C SER A 185 26.83 -4.89 -38.08
N SER A 186 27.21 -3.95 -37.21
CA SER A 186 26.51 -3.71 -35.93
C SER A 186 25.67 -2.42 -35.91
N ALA A 187 25.62 -1.66 -37.01
CA ALA A 187 24.89 -0.39 -37.11
C ALA A 187 23.42 -0.55 -37.53
N GLU A 188 23.01 -1.67 -38.12
CA GLU A 188 21.62 -1.91 -38.52
C GLU A 188 20.72 -2.51 -37.41
N GLN A 189 21.26 -2.85 -36.23
CA GLN A 189 20.49 -3.54 -35.17
C GLN A 189 20.36 -2.76 -33.85
N ARG A 190 20.64 -1.45 -33.84
CA ARG A 190 20.62 -0.64 -32.60
C ARG A 190 19.75 0.62 -32.67
N PHE A 191 18.68 0.57 -33.45
CA PHE A 191 17.68 1.64 -33.48
C PHE A 191 16.27 1.08 -33.33
N ASP A 192 15.97 0.38 -32.21
CA ASP A 192 14.59 0.16 -31.76
C ASP A 192 14.54 -0.54 -30.39
N HIS A 193 15.00 0.14 -29.33
CA HIS A 193 14.80 -0.34 -27.95
C HIS A 193 14.30 0.78 -27.01
N SER A 194 13.47 1.67 -27.53
CA SER A 194 12.68 2.61 -26.72
C SER A 194 11.19 2.34 -26.83
N GLY A 195 10.79 1.09 -26.61
CA GLY A 195 9.39 0.68 -26.49
C GLY A 195 9.27 -0.25 -25.30
N LYS A 196 8.72 0.26 -24.19
CA LYS A 196 8.40 -0.46 -22.95
C LYS A 196 8.02 -1.92 -23.21
N GLN A 197 8.89 -2.86 -22.81
CA GLN A 197 8.51 -4.28 -22.72
C GLN A 197 7.28 -4.39 -21.81
N ARG A 198 6.18 -4.90 -22.36
CA ARG A 198 4.95 -5.18 -21.62
C ARG A 198 4.91 -6.67 -21.33
N LEU A 199 4.65 -6.97 -20.06
CA LEU A 199 4.59 -8.31 -19.48
C LEU A 199 3.62 -9.21 -20.28
N GLY A 200 4.14 -10.28 -20.88
CA GLY A 200 3.37 -11.25 -21.69
C GLY A 200 4.10 -11.81 -22.92
N GLU A 201 5.29 -11.31 -23.24
CA GLU A 201 6.12 -11.80 -24.34
C GLU A 201 6.97 -12.99 -23.88
N SER A 202 6.38 -14.18 -23.92
CA SER A 202 7.12 -15.43 -23.75
C SER A 202 7.66 -15.90 -25.09
N ASP A 203 8.98 -15.75 -25.23
CA ASP A 203 9.89 -16.70 -25.88
C ASP A 203 9.54 -17.21 -27.30
N SER A 204 10.13 -16.54 -28.29
CA SER A 204 10.81 -17.21 -29.41
C SER A 204 9.98 -18.12 -30.33
N LEU A 205 8.88 -17.63 -30.90
CA LEU A 205 8.40 -18.16 -32.18
C LEU A 205 8.89 -17.24 -33.30
N LYS A 206 9.68 -17.80 -34.23
CA LYS A 206 10.02 -17.12 -35.48
C LYS A 206 8.70 -16.92 -36.24
N LEU A 207 8.15 -15.70 -36.19
CA LEU A 207 6.96 -15.33 -36.95
C LEU A 207 7.23 -15.55 -38.45
N ASP A 208 6.34 -16.26 -39.15
CA ASP A 208 6.48 -16.46 -40.59
C ASP A 208 6.15 -15.14 -41.30
N GLN A 209 7.17 -14.50 -41.88
CA GLN A 209 7.02 -13.17 -42.51
C GLN A 209 5.92 -13.13 -43.59
N ASP A 210 5.68 -14.23 -44.29
CA ASP A 210 4.64 -14.33 -45.33
C ASP A 210 3.22 -14.35 -44.74
N LYS A 211 3.03 -14.99 -43.57
CA LYS A 211 1.73 -15.00 -42.89
C LYS A 211 1.43 -13.67 -42.23
N LEU A 212 2.42 -13.03 -41.60
CA LEU A 212 2.28 -11.68 -41.05
C LEU A 212 1.91 -10.67 -42.14
N ARG A 213 2.55 -10.72 -43.32
CA ARG A 213 2.20 -9.88 -44.47
C ARG A 213 0.76 -10.11 -44.95
N ARG A 214 0.31 -11.37 -44.98
CA ARG A 214 -1.07 -11.72 -45.33
C ARG A 214 -2.07 -11.19 -44.31
N ALA A 215 -1.79 -11.32 -43.00
CA ALA A 215 -2.60 -10.79 -41.93
C ALA A 215 -2.70 -9.25 -41.97
N ILE A 216 -1.60 -8.55 -42.25
CA ILE A 216 -1.58 -7.08 -42.43
C ILE A 216 -2.45 -6.66 -43.63
N GLN A 217 -2.39 -7.40 -44.74
CA GLN A 217 -3.22 -7.10 -45.91
C GLN A 217 -4.72 -7.34 -45.62
N GLU A 218 -5.05 -8.37 -44.86
CA GLU A 218 -6.42 -8.68 -44.46
C GLU A 218 -6.99 -7.63 -43.49
N GLU A 219 -6.21 -7.18 -42.50
CA GLU A 219 -6.59 -6.07 -41.63
C GLU A 219 -6.74 -4.75 -42.40
N LYS A 220 -5.85 -4.46 -43.36
CA LYS A 220 -5.99 -3.30 -44.26
C LYS A 220 -7.26 -3.38 -45.11
N LYS A 221 -7.58 -4.56 -45.66
CA LYS A 221 -8.83 -4.78 -46.42
C LYS A 221 -10.06 -4.64 -45.54
N ARG A 222 -10.03 -5.17 -44.31
CA ARG A 222 -11.10 -5.02 -43.32
C ARG A 222 -11.32 -3.56 -42.94
N LYS A 223 -10.24 -2.79 -42.78
CA LYS A 223 -10.28 -1.36 -42.46
C LYS A 223 -10.74 -0.52 -43.66
N ASN A 224 -10.32 -0.87 -44.88
CA ASN A 224 -10.73 -0.17 -46.09
C ASN A 224 -12.22 -0.46 -46.43
N GLY A 225 -12.66 -1.71 -46.30
CA GLY A 225 -14.08 -2.07 -46.45
C GLY A 225 -14.98 -1.39 -45.42
N LYS A 226 -14.52 -1.25 -44.17
CA LYS A 226 -15.22 -0.43 -43.16
C LYS A 226 -15.23 1.07 -43.46
N LYS A 227 -14.21 1.58 -44.17
CA LYS A 227 -14.12 2.99 -44.58
C LYS A 227 -15.08 3.27 -45.75
N GLU A 228 -15.15 2.36 -46.72
CA GLU A 228 -16.10 2.39 -47.83
C GLU A 228 -17.55 2.24 -47.32
N GLU A 229 -17.81 1.34 -46.38
CA GLU A 229 -19.12 1.19 -45.71
C GLU A 229 -19.51 2.45 -44.89
N TRP A 230 -18.55 3.10 -44.22
CA TRP A 230 -18.77 4.38 -43.51
C TRP A 230 -18.98 5.58 -44.45
N GLU A 231 -18.35 5.59 -45.63
CA GLU A 231 -18.52 6.64 -46.64
C GLU A 231 -19.86 6.50 -47.39
N GLU A 232 -20.35 5.28 -47.63
CA GLU A 232 -21.70 5.02 -48.17
C GLU A 232 -22.81 5.28 -47.13
N GLU A 233 -22.60 4.98 -45.84
CA GLU A 233 -23.58 5.22 -44.76
C GLU A 233 -23.83 6.72 -44.48
N ARG A 234 -22.93 7.61 -44.91
CA ARG A 234 -23.11 9.07 -44.79
C ARG A 234 -24.03 9.65 -45.87
N GLY A 235 -24.41 8.87 -46.89
CA GLY A 235 -25.25 9.27 -48.02
C GLY A 235 -26.75 8.99 -47.88
N GLU A 236 -27.17 7.97 -47.13
CA GLU A 236 -28.59 7.60 -47.05
C GLU A 236 -29.05 7.28 -45.62
N ARG A 237 -29.64 8.29 -44.96
CA ARG A 237 -30.48 8.06 -43.78
C ARG A 237 -31.71 7.26 -44.22
N ASN A 238 -31.76 5.98 -43.88
CA ASN A 238 -32.93 5.25 -43.31
C ASN A 238 -32.98 3.78 -43.78
N LYS A 239 -32.35 2.85 -43.04
CA LYS A 239 -32.81 1.45 -42.98
C LYS A 239 -32.42 0.76 -41.66
N LYS A 240 -33.42 0.12 -41.06
CA LYS A 240 -33.38 -0.62 -39.80
C LYS A 240 -32.18 -1.58 -39.72
N ARG A 241 -31.40 -1.44 -38.64
CA ARG A 241 -30.41 -2.42 -38.17
C ARG A 241 -31.05 -3.80 -37.98
N ARG A 242 -30.64 -4.78 -38.78
CA ARG A 242 -30.72 -6.21 -38.39
C ARG A 242 -29.51 -6.49 -37.51
N VAL A 243 -29.75 -6.67 -36.22
CA VAL A 243 -28.78 -7.32 -35.33
C VAL A 243 -28.72 -8.78 -35.74
N GLY A 244 -27.62 -9.17 -36.37
CA GLY A 244 -27.34 -10.54 -36.80
C GLY A 244 -26.10 -11.06 -36.12
N ALA A 245 -26.33 -11.98 -35.17
CA ALA A 245 -25.44 -13.08 -34.78
C ALA A 245 -23.95 -12.76 -34.57
N MET A 246 -23.58 -12.44 -33.33
CA MET A 246 -22.26 -12.83 -32.83
C MET A 246 -22.28 -14.35 -32.66
N GLY A 247 -21.88 -15.05 -33.73
CA GLY A 247 -21.63 -16.47 -33.71
C GLY A 247 -20.38 -16.74 -32.90
N ASP A 248 -20.56 -17.49 -31.82
CA ASP A 248 -19.53 -18.17 -31.06
C ASP A 248 -18.78 -19.15 -31.97
N SER A 249 -17.69 -18.68 -32.58
CA SER A 249 -16.68 -19.53 -33.21
C SER A 249 -15.35 -19.20 -32.54
N GLY A 250 -14.87 -20.12 -31.71
CA GLY A 250 -13.58 -20.04 -31.03
C GLY A 250 -12.44 -19.90 -32.03
N PHE A 251 -12.10 -18.67 -32.36
CA PHE A 251 -10.95 -18.33 -33.16
C PHE A 251 -9.82 -18.02 -32.18
N GLU A 252 -8.89 -18.96 -32.03
CA GLU A 252 -7.61 -18.67 -31.43
C GLU A 252 -6.92 -17.64 -32.33
N VAL A 253 -6.93 -16.37 -31.91
CA VAL A 253 -6.25 -15.29 -32.64
C VAL A 253 -4.78 -15.65 -32.70
N THR A 254 -4.26 -15.82 -33.90
CA THR A 254 -2.86 -16.20 -34.08
C THR A 254 -1.95 -15.06 -33.62
N GLU A 255 -0.75 -15.38 -33.17
CA GLU A 255 0.22 -14.38 -32.70
C GLU A 255 0.53 -13.34 -33.78
N GLU A 256 0.57 -13.78 -35.05
CA GLU A 256 0.77 -12.96 -36.25
C GLU A 256 -0.38 -11.97 -36.50
N GLU A 257 -1.63 -12.37 -36.25
CA GLU A 257 -2.79 -11.47 -36.35
C GLU A 257 -2.84 -10.45 -35.20
N MET A 258 -2.45 -10.85 -33.99
CA MET A 258 -2.33 -9.93 -32.87
C MET A 258 -1.23 -8.88 -33.10
N GLU A 259 -0.11 -9.27 -33.70
CA GLU A 259 0.95 -8.34 -34.08
C GLU A 259 0.51 -7.42 -35.23
N ALA A 260 -0.14 -7.95 -36.27
CA ALA A 260 -0.71 -7.16 -37.36
C ALA A 260 -1.70 -6.10 -36.85
N TYR A 261 -2.55 -6.47 -35.87
CA TYR A 261 -3.46 -5.52 -35.24
C TYR A 261 -2.71 -4.43 -34.45
N ARG A 262 -1.63 -4.77 -33.74
CA ARG A 262 -0.81 -3.80 -33.01
C ARG A 262 -0.13 -2.81 -33.96
N LEU A 263 0.40 -3.29 -35.09
CA LEU A 263 1.08 -2.46 -36.09
C LEU A 263 0.13 -1.55 -36.87
N THR A 264 -1.11 -1.96 -37.09
CA THR A 264 -2.10 -1.20 -37.87
C THR A 264 -3.00 -0.29 -37.03
N LYS A 265 -2.91 -0.40 -35.70
CA LYS A 265 -3.61 0.48 -34.76
C LYS A 265 -3.00 1.89 -34.83
N PRO A 266 -3.79 2.90 -35.24
CA PRO A 266 -3.30 4.27 -35.23
C PRO A 266 -3.05 4.72 -33.79
N ASN A 267 -1.85 5.19 -33.50
CA ASN A 267 -1.52 5.82 -32.23
C ASN A 267 -2.14 7.22 -32.21
N PHE A 268 -3.21 7.39 -31.42
CA PHE A 268 -3.91 8.67 -31.30
C PHE A 268 -3.11 9.75 -30.56
N GLU A 269 -1.94 9.39 -30.02
CA GLU A 269 -1.05 10.23 -29.22
C GLU A 269 0.19 10.72 -29.99
N ASP A 270 0.34 10.37 -31.27
CA ASP A 270 1.45 10.84 -32.10
C ASP A 270 1.05 12.11 -32.89
N PRO A 271 1.62 13.29 -32.58
CA PRO A 271 1.29 14.55 -33.24
C PRO A 271 1.72 14.61 -34.72
N MET A 272 2.53 13.67 -35.20
CA MET A 272 2.95 13.57 -36.61
C MET A 272 2.09 12.58 -37.43
N ALA A 273 1.14 11.86 -36.81
CA ALA A 273 0.40 10.78 -37.48
C ALA A 273 -0.45 11.23 -38.70
N ASN A 274 -0.78 12.51 -38.81
CA ASN A 274 -1.52 13.10 -39.94
C ASN A 274 -0.64 13.96 -40.86
N TYR A 275 0.67 13.97 -40.66
CA TYR A 275 1.57 14.81 -41.43
C TYR A 275 1.83 14.20 -42.82
N VAL A 276 1.65 15.00 -43.88
CA VAL A 276 1.91 14.64 -45.27
C VAL A 276 2.92 15.65 -45.79
N ASP A 277 4.12 15.20 -46.15
CA ASP A 277 5.10 16.04 -46.84
C ASP A 277 4.54 16.41 -48.22
N SER A 278 4.28 17.70 -48.44
CA SER A 278 4.04 18.25 -49.77
C SER A 278 5.39 18.41 -50.46
N GLU A 279 5.76 17.46 -51.31
CA GLU A 279 6.86 17.65 -52.26
C GLU A 279 6.43 18.62 -53.36
N ASP A 280 6.54 19.92 -53.07
CA ASP A 280 6.53 20.97 -54.10
C ASP A 280 7.85 21.76 -53.99
N GLY A 281 8.77 21.42 -54.89
CA GLY A 281 9.96 22.18 -55.27
C GLY A 281 10.06 22.23 -56.78
#